data_AF-A0A349N2U9-F1
#
_entry.id   AF-A0A349N2U9-F1
#
_cell.length_a   1.000
_cell.length_b   1.000
_cell.length_c   1.000
_cell.angle_alpha   90.00
_cell.angle_beta   90.00
_cell.angle_gamma   90.00
#
_symmetry.space_group_name_H-M   'P 1'
#
loop_
_entity.id
_entity.type
_entity.pdbx_description
1 polymer ?
#
loop_
_entity_poly.entity_id
_entity_poly.type
_entity_poly.pdbx_seq_one_letter_code
_entity_poly.pdbx_strand_id
1 'polypeptide(L)'
;MLGCLLEQRRLLPSLLVRHTAAVEFLRRGYSVYGTPDQSIDFITEDPGFRTLWQILFSPSDPDAVKKADALSKAPAMYRKYILTPLPVSFPTSPEITVTDLYSWLTAPPSFSPLFPEAGKS
;
A
#
# COMPACT_ATOMS: atom_id res chain seq x y z
N MET A 1 5.54 -25.80 18.47
CA MET A 1 4.66 -26.01 17.30
C MET A 1 3.46 -25.06 17.30
N LEU A 2 2.69 -24.95 18.39
CA LEU A 2 1.50 -24.07 18.46
C LEU A 2 1.81 -22.58 18.21
N GLY A 3 2.89 -22.03 18.79
CA GLY A 3 3.30 -20.65 18.57
C GLY A 3 3.68 -20.32 17.11
N CYS A 4 4.31 -21.28 16.42
CA CYS A 4 4.65 -21.13 15.00
C CYS A 4 3.40 -21.11 14.11
N LEU A 5 2.39 -21.94 14.43
CA LEU A 5 1.09 -21.94 13.75
C LEU A 5 0.29 -20.66 14.00
N LEU A 6 0.37 -20.08 15.19
CA LEU A 6 -0.29 -18.82 15.53
C LEU A 6 0.36 -17.62 14.82
N GLU A 7 1.69 -17.58 14.78
CA GLU A 7 2.44 -16.58 14.00
C GLU A 7 2.16 -16.71 12.49
N GLN A 8 2.16 -17.93 11.94
CA GLN A 8 1.79 -18.14 10.54
C GLN A 8 0.38 -17.67 10.22
N ARG A 9 -0.60 -17.95 11.10
CA ARG A 9 -1.98 -17.46 10.92
C ARG A 9 -2.09 -15.93 10.96
N ARG A 10 -1.21 -15.26 11.69
CA ARG A 10 -1.14 -13.80 11.75
C ARG A 10 -0.43 -13.19 10.53
N LEU A 11 0.61 -13.85 10.02
CA LEU A 11 1.45 -13.34 8.92
C LEU A 11 0.84 -13.59 7.54
N LEU A 12 0.11 -14.69 7.34
CA LEU A 12 -0.49 -15.05 6.04
C LEU A 12 -1.43 -13.97 5.49
N PRO A 13 -2.38 -13.40 6.27
CA PRO A 13 -3.21 -12.30 5.81
C PRO A 13 -2.39 -11.06 5.40
N SER A 14 -1.33 -10.74 6.15
CA SER A 14 -0.43 -9.63 5.84
C SER A 14 0.28 -9.81 4.50
N LEU A 15 0.82 -11.01 4.29
CA LEU A 15 1.53 -11.36 3.07
C LEU A 15 0.59 -11.37 1.86
N LEU A 16 -0.60 -11.93 1.99
CA LEU A 16 -1.60 -11.94 0.92
C LEU A 16 -1.99 -10.51 0.50
N VAL A 17 -2.26 -9.62 1.45
CA VAL A 17 -2.62 -8.22 1.12
C VAL A 17 -1.46 -7.48 0.46
N ARG A 18 -0.22 -7.66 0.95
CA ARG A 18 0.98 -7.07 0.33
C ARG A 18 1.19 -7.57 -1.09
N HIS A 19 1.02 -8.87 -1.34
CA HIS A 19 1.11 -9.42 -2.69
C HIS A 19 0.01 -8.90 -3.61
N THR A 20 -1.24 -8.85 -3.14
CA THR A 20 -2.35 -8.27 -3.90
C THR A 20 -2.07 -6.81 -4.27
N ALA A 21 -1.58 -6.01 -3.33
CA ALA A 21 -1.21 -4.62 -3.59
C ALA A 21 -0.07 -4.51 -4.61
N ALA A 22 0.99 -5.31 -4.46
CA ALA A 22 2.12 -5.33 -5.39
C ALA A 22 1.70 -5.69 -6.82
N VAL A 23 0.88 -6.75 -6.97
CA VAL A 23 0.35 -7.17 -8.27
C VAL A 23 -0.50 -6.06 -8.89
N GLU A 24 -1.36 -5.42 -8.10
CA GLU A 24 -2.19 -4.34 -8.60
C GLU A 24 -1.37 -3.11 -9.01
N PHE A 25 -0.34 -2.74 -8.26
CA PHE A 25 0.57 -1.65 -8.66
C PHE A 25 1.20 -1.93 -10.02
N LEU A 26 1.71 -3.15 -10.22
CA LEU A 26 2.28 -3.56 -11.50
C LEU A 26 1.24 -3.56 -12.62
N ARG A 27 0.02 -4.06 -12.35
CA ARG A 27 -1.10 -4.06 -13.31
C ARG A 27 -1.48 -2.65 -13.76
N ARG A 28 -1.37 -1.67 -12.86
CA ARG A 28 -1.62 -0.24 -13.12
C ARG A 28 -0.42 0.47 -13.79
N GLY A 29 0.71 -0.19 -13.96
CA GLY A 29 1.89 0.34 -14.65
C GLY A 29 2.90 1.07 -13.76
N TYR A 30 2.77 0.97 -12.43
CA TYR A 30 3.74 1.58 -11.51
C TYR A 30 5.04 0.78 -11.47
N SER A 31 6.16 1.48 -11.28
CA SER A 31 7.38 0.85 -10.79
C SER A 31 7.27 0.67 -9.27
N VAL A 32 7.61 -0.53 -8.76
CA VAL A 32 7.42 -0.89 -7.35
C VAL A 32 8.77 -1.22 -6.71
N TYR A 33 9.07 -0.58 -5.58
CA TYR A 33 10.31 -0.77 -4.82
C TYR A 33 9.99 -1.04 -3.34
N GLY A 34 10.83 -1.85 -2.69
CA GLY A 34 10.80 -2.02 -1.23
C GLY A 34 11.79 -1.08 -0.52
N THR A 35 11.67 -0.96 0.81
CA THR A 35 12.69 -0.31 1.64
C THR A 35 13.56 -1.33 2.38
N PRO A 36 14.89 -1.13 2.48
CA PRO A 36 15.80 -2.09 3.12
C PRO A 36 15.48 -2.33 4.61
N ASP A 37 15.02 -1.29 5.31
CA ASP A 37 14.66 -1.33 6.73
C ASP A 37 13.20 -1.76 6.95
N GLN A 38 12.44 -2.01 5.88
CA GLN A 38 11.02 -2.33 5.88
C GLN A 38 10.17 -1.30 6.64
N SER A 39 10.69 -0.09 6.83
CA SER A 39 9.96 0.97 7.51
C SER A 39 8.79 1.45 6.68
N ILE A 40 8.86 1.33 5.34
CA ILE A 40 7.79 1.56 4.37
C ILE A 40 7.56 0.28 3.55
N ASP A 41 6.30 -0.17 3.44
CA ASP A 41 5.98 -1.42 2.73
C ASP A 41 6.26 -1.30 1.22
N PHE A 42 5.85 -0.21 0.57
CA PHE A 42 6.14 0.02 -0.85
C PHE A 42 6.45 1.48 -1.17
N ILE A 43 7.37 1.67 -2.11
CA ILE A 43 7.54 2.92 -2.85
C ILE A 43 7.06 2.64 -4.26
N THR A 44 6.12 3.43 -4.75
CA THR A 44 5.67 3.35 -6.15
C THR A 44 6.05 4.60 -6.90
N GLU A 45 6.44 4.44 -8.15
CA GLU A 45 6.75 5.55 -9.04
C GLU A 45 5.86 5.50 -10.28
N ASP A 46 5.35 6.68 -10.60
CA ASP A 46 4.51 7.03 -11.72
C ASP A 46 5.23 8.15 -12.49
N PRO A 47 4.99 8.40 -13.80
CA PRO A 47 5.66 9.47 -14.53
C PRO A 47 5.35 10.86 -13.92
N GLY A 48 6.20 11.29 -12.98
CA GLY A 48 6.15 12.59 -12.33
C GLY A 48 6.02 12.57 -10.80
N PHE A 49 5.66 11.45 -10.15
CA PHE A 49 5.50 11.42 -8.69
C PHE A 49 5.91 10.07 -8.06
N ARG A 50 6.49 10.17 -6.86
CA ARG A 50 6.73 9.01 -6.00
C ARG A 50 5.74 8.99 -4.85
N THR A 51 5.24 7.81 -4.55
CA THR A 51 4.26 7.57 -3.50
C THR A 51 4.80 6.52 -2.54
N LEU A 52 4.69 6.80 -1.25
CA LEU A 52 4.99 5.88 -0.16
C LEU A 52 3.69 5.24 0.32
N TRP A 53 3.69 3.92 0.43
CA TRP A 53 2.54 3.13 0.83
C TRP A 53 2.85 2.32 2.09
N GLN A 54 1.93 2.40 3.05
CA GLN A 54 1.89 1.54 4.23
C GLN A 54 0.64 0.69 4.21
N ILE A 55 0.77 -0.59 4.52
CA ILE A 55 -0.37 -1.49 4.70
C ILE A 55 -0.62 -1.67 6.19
N LEU A 56 -1.75 -1.14 6.65
CA LEU A 56 -2.15 -1.18 8.06
C LEU A 56 -3.47 -1.94 8.22
N PHE A 57 -3.47 -2.95 9.10
CA PHE A 57 -4.62 -3.83 9.31
C PHE A 57 -5.59 -3.30 10.34
N SER A 58 -5.07 -2.73 11.42
CA SER A 58 -5.86 -2.22 12.53
C SER A 58 -5.14 -1.03 13.21
N PRO A 59 -5.87 0.01 13.63
CA PRO A 59 -5.34 1.06 14.49
C PRO A 59 -4.80 0.55 15.83
N SER A 60 -5.28 -0.62 16.26
CA SER A 60 -4.86 -1.27 17.51
C SER A 60 -3.60 -2.13 17.35
N ASP A 61 -3.08 -2.28 16.13
CA ASP A 61 -1.83 -3.01 15.90
C ASP A 61 -0.64 -2.18 16.45
N PRO A 62 0.19 -2.73 17.35
CA PRO A 62 1.39 -2.05 17.85
C PRO A 62 2.33 -1.53 16.75
N ASP A 63 2.36 -2.20 15.60
CA ASP A 63 3.20 -1.79 14.47
C ASP A 63 2.55 -0.68 13.64
N ALA A 64 1.23 -0.46 13.75
CA ALA A 64 0.53 0.58 13.01
C ALA A 64 1.00 1.98 13.39
N VAL A 65 1.22 2.24 14.68
CA VAL A 65 1.74 3.53 15.16
C VAL A 65 3.13 3.81 14.60
N LYS A 66 4.03 2.81 14.63
CA LYS A 66 5.40 2.94 14.10
C LYS A 66 5.41 3.21 12.61
N LYS A 67 4.58 2.47 11.85
CA LYS A 67 4.46 2.61 10.40
C LYS A 67 3.84 3.95 9.99
N ALA A 68 2.83 4.41 10.71
CA ALA A 68 2.24 5.73 10.50
C ALA A 68 3.26 6.85 10.80
N ASP A 69 4.03 6.74 11.89
CA ASP A 69 5.08 7.69 12.24
C ASP A 69 6.21 7.74 11.19
N ALA A 70 6.65 6.57 10.68
CA ALA A 70 7.62 6.49 9.59
C ALA A 70 7.12 7.23 8.33
N LEU A 71 5.82 7.08 8.01
CA LEU A 71 5.21 7.76 6.87
C LEU A 71 5.10 9.28 7.09
N SER A 72 4.73 9.73 8.30
CA SER A 72 4.68 11.15 8.67
C SER A 72 6.04 11.82 8.54
N LYS A 73 7.11 11.15 8.99
CA LYS A 73 8.50 11.66 8.92
C LYS A 73 9.08 11.70 7.51
N ALA A 74 8.45 11.05 6.54
CA ALA A 74 8.95 11.03 5.18
C ALA A 74 8.90 12.42 4.51
N PRO A 75 9.83 12.73 3.58
CA PRO A 75 9.91 14.03 2.93
C PRO A 75 8.60 14.44 2.22
N ALA A 76 8.29 15.74 2.23
CA ALA A 76 7.06 16.29 1.67
C ALA A 76 6.91 16.11 0.14
N MET A 77 8.01 15.83 -0.57
CA MET A 77 7.97 15.52 -2.01
C MET A 77 7.23 14.21 -2.34
N TYR A 78 7.07 13.32 -1.35
CA TYR A 78 6.35 12.06 -1.53
C TYR A 78 4.88 12.24 -1.23
N ARG A 79 4.03 11.63 -2.07
CA ARG A 79 2.66 11.35 -1.68
C ARG A 79 2.65 10.22 -0.65
N LYS A 80 1.77 10.28 0.34
CA LYS A 80 1.76 9.37 1.49
C LYS A 80 0.40 8.69 1.58
N TYR A 81 0.40 7.37 1.50
CA TYR A 81 -0.82 6.57 1.55
C TYR A 81 -0.75 5.46 2.60
N ILE A 82 -1.89 5.26 3.26
CA ILE A 82 -2.16 4.07 4.05
C ILE A 82 -3.24 3.27 3.32
N LEU A 83 -2.91 2.02 3.02
CA LEU A 83 -3.81 1.03 2.43
C LEU A 83 -4.30 0.09 3.54
N THR A 84 -5.61 0.01 3.73
CA THR A 84 -6.22 -0.80 4.80
C THR A 84 -7.00 -1.97 4.19
N PRO A 85 -6.91 -3.20 4.71
CA PRO A 85 -7.71 -4.32 4.17
C PRO A 85 -9.22 -4.13 4.38
N LEU A 86 -9.60 -3.41 5.43
CA LEU A 86 -10.98 -3.11 5.82
C LEU A 86 -11.20 -1.59 5.80
N PRO A 87 -12.44 -1.12 5.62
CA PRO A 87 -12.77 0.30 5.71
C PRO A 87 -12.67 0.74 7.18
N VAL A 88 -11.50 1.26 7.56
CA VAL A 88 -11.20 1.74 8.91
C VAL A 88 -10.53 3.10 8.85
N SER A 89 -10.84 3.96 9.82
CA SER A 89 -10.16 5.24 9.96
C SER A 89 -8.90 5.08 10.80
N PHE A 90 -7.79 5.66 10.33
CA PHE A 90 -6.55 5.76 11.11
C PHE A 90 -6.35 7.22 11.56
N PRO A 91 -5.97 7.45 12.83
CA PRO A 91 -5.63 8.79 13.29
C PRO A 91 -4.26 9.18 12.71
N THR A 92 -4.26 9.90 11.58
CA THR A 92 -3.06 10.26 10.84
C THR A 92 -3.01 11.76 10.53
N SER A 93 -1.82 12.26 10.16
CA SER A 93 -1.64 13.63 9.69
C SER A 93 -2.48 13.91 8.42
N PRO A 94 -2.89 15.17 8.18
CA PRO A 94 -3.70 15.54 7.02
C PRO A 94 -2.98 15.32 5.68
N GLU A 95 -1.64 15.27 5.65
CA GLU A 95 -0.89 14.93 4.43
C GLU A 95 -0.91 13.43 4.06
N ILE A 96 -1.50 12.57 4.90
CA ILE A 96 -1.59 11.13 4.68
C ILE A 96 -3.01 10.77 4.22
N THR A 97 -3.10 10.15 3.04
CA THR A 97 -4.38 9.65 2.53
C THR A 97 -4.60 8.21 2.99
N VAL A 98 -5.74 7.94 3.62
CA VAL A 98 -6.14 6.59 4.01
C VAL A 98 -7.15 6.06 3.00
N THR A 99 -6.94 4.86 2.47
CA THR A 99 -7.86 4.20 1.54
C THR A 99 -7.96 2.72 1.85
N ASP A 100 -9.13 2.12 1.69
CA ASP A 100 -9.29 0.69 1.85
C ASP A 100 -8.99 -0.06 0.55
N LEU A 101 -8.56 -1.32 0.69
CA LEU A 101 -8.11 -2.18 -0.39
C LEU A 101 -9.20 -2.42 -1.42
N TYR A 102 -10.46 -2.59 -1.00
CA TYR A 102 -11.55 -2.87 -1.92
C TYR A 102 -11.86 -1.65 -2.79
N SER A 103 -12.00 -0.48 -2.18
CA SER A 103 -12.21 0.78 -2.90
C SER A 103 -11.05 1.08 -3.83
N TRP A 104 -9.82 0.83 -3.40
CA TRP A 104 -8.65 1.06 -4.23
C TRP A 104 -8.57 0.10 -5.41
N LEU A 105 -8.79 -1.21 -5.21
CA LEU A 105 -8.79 -2.22 -6.27
C LEU A 105 -9.86 -1.98 -7.33
N THR A 106 -11.04 -1.51 -6.90
CA THR A 106 -12.18 -1.29 -7.80
C THR A 106 -12.20 0.10 -8.45
N ALA A 107 -11.42 1.04 -7.92
CA ALA A 107 -11.26 2.36 -8.53
C ALA A 107 -10.65 2.23 -9.93
N PRO A 108 -11.18 2.97 -10.94
CA PRO A 108 -10.57 3.01 -12.25
C PRO A 108 -9.10 3.44 -12.10
N PRO A 109 -8.18 2.84 -12.89
CA PRO A 109 -6.79 3.24 -12.84
C PRO A 109 -6.70 4.74 -13.14
N SER A 110 -5.90 5.45 -12.34
CA SER A 110 -5.64 6.88 -12.52
C SER A 110 -4.89 7.17 -13.83
N PHE A 111 -4.47 6.12 -14.56
CA PHE A 111 -3.78 6.15 -15.83
C PHE A 111 -4.55 5.41 -16.92
N SER A 112 -4.46 5.97 -18.13
CA SER A 112 -4.72 5.23 -19.36
C SER A 112 -3.76 4.04 -19.49
N PRO A 113 -4.22 2.88 -19.97
CA PRO A 113 -3.39 1.68 -20.05
C PRO A 113 -2.13 1.93 -20.91
N LEU A 114 -0.98 1.44 -20.43
CA LEU A 114 0.28 1.37 -21.20
C LEU A 114 0.16 0.56 -22.49
N PHE A 115 -0.91 -0.25 -22.60
CA PHE A 115 -1.33 -0.90 -23.82
C PHE A 115 -2.52 -0.13 -24.37
N PRO A 116 -2.35 0.74 -25.39
CA PRO A 116 -3.50 1.18 -26.18
C PRO A 116 -4.21 -0.08 -26.68
N GLU A 117 -5.56 -0.10 -26.63
CA GLU A 117 -6.33 -1.15 -27.28
C GLU A 117 -5.79 -1.30 -28.70
N ALA A 118 -5.24 -2.47 -29.00
CA ALA A 118 -4.78 -2.77 -30.34
C ALA A 118 -6.00 -2.69 -31.27
N GLY A 119 -6.04 -1.64 -32.08
CA GLY A 119 -6.81 -1.51 -33.30
C GLY A 119 -8.28 -1.91 -33.23
N LYS A 120 -9.16 -0.92 -33.11
CA LYS A 120 -10.42 -0.97 -33.87
C LYS A 120 -10.22 -0.15 -35.14
N SER A 121 -9.81 -0.86 -36.18
CA SER A 121 -9.92 -0.45 -37.60
C SER A 121 -11.38 -0.40 -38.01
#